data_AF-A0A920DYQ2-F1
#
_entry.id   AF-A0A920DYQ2-F1
#
_cell.length_a   1.000
_cell.length_b   1.000
_cell.length_c   1.000
_cell.angle_alpha   90.00
_cell.angle_beta   90.00
_cell.angle_gamma   90.00
#
_symmetry.space_group_name_H-M   'P 1'
#
loop_
_entity.id
_entity.type
_entity.pdbx_description
1 polymer ?
#
loop_
_entity_poly.entity_id
_entity_poly.type
_entity_poly.pdbx_seq_one_letter_code
_entity_poly.pdbx_strand_id
1 'polypeptide(L)'
;MKLFNLSVFIVFFTFFSNAQIQSESDYVQILGIVQDAGYPHIGCEKDCCELVKPGDYFVSCIGLVDKANNKRYLFDATPDMHNQLNLLEKFPNGNLIDGIFLTHAHIGHYTGLMYLGREGLGGNKIKVYALKRMAAFLRKNGPWNQLIKLKNIDIQTISNKNFTKLSKNILVIPIKVPHRDEYSETVGYKIIGKTKKILFIPDIDKWNEWEKILLKR
;
A
#
# COMPACT_ATOMS: atom_id res chain seq x y z
N MET A 1 28.86 -41.33 -61.18
CA MET A 1 28.18 -40.30 -60.36
C MET A 1 28.84 -40.28 -58.98
N LYS A 2 29.51 -39.19 -58.61
CA LYS A 2 30.10 -39.01 -57.27
C LYS A 2 29.01 -38.45 -56.34
N LEU A 3 28.69 -39.18 -55.27
CA LEU A 3 27.81 -38.72 -54.20
C LEU A 3 28.62 -37.84 -53.24
N PHE A 4 28.25 -36.57 -53.12
CA PHE A 4 28.79 -35.65 -52.11
C PHE A 4 27.93 -35.77 -50.84
N ASN A 5 28.53 -36.26 -49.75
CA ASN A 5 27.90 -36.24 -48.43
C ASN A 5 28.05 -34.83 -47.82
N LEU A 6 26.96 -34.07 -47.78
CA LEU A 6 26.90 -32.78 -47.10
C LEU A 6 26.65 -33.02 -45.60
N SER A 7 27.70 -32.92 -44.78
CA SER A 7 27.57 -32.99 -43.32
C SER A 7 27.07 -31.63 -42.80
N VAL A 8 25.84 -31.57 -42.33
CA VAL A 8 25.26 -30.38 -41.71
C VAL A 8 25.70 -30.33 -40.24
N PHE A 9 26.52 -29.34 -39.88
CA PHE A 9 26.92 -29.07 -38.50
C PHE A 9 25.85 -28.18 -37.84
N ILE A 10 25.04 -28.75 -36.94
CA ILE A 10 24.07 -27.99 -36.15
C ILE A 10 24.78 -27.47 -34.90
N VAL A 11 25.05 -26.16 -34.86
CA VAL A 11 25.60 -25.48 -33.67
C VAL A 11 24.44 -25.09 -32.76
N PHE A 12 24.32 -25.77 -31.61
CA PHE A 12 23.40 -25.38 -30.54
C PHE A 12 23.98 -24.18 -29.79
N PHE A 13 23.49 -22.97 -30.09
CA PHE A 13 23.70 -21.81 -29.23
C PHE A 13 22.81 -21.93 -27.99
N THR A 14 23.39 -22.30 -26.85
CA THR A 14 22.72 -22.19 -25.56
C THR A 14 22.72 -20.73 -25.13
N PHE A 15 21.59 -20.06 -25.30
CA PHE A 15 21.35 -18.75 -24.70
C PHE A 15 21.25 -18.92 -23.18
N PHE A 16 22.36 -18.69 -22.47
CA PHE A 16 22.31 -18.47 -21.04
C PHE A 16 21.72 -17.09 -20.78
N SER A 17 20.42 -17.03 -20.52
CA SER A 17 19.79 -15.83 -19.98
C SER A 17 20.39 -15.57 -18.60
N ASN A 18 21.16 -14.49 -18.45
CA ASN A 18 21.51 -13.95 -17.14
C ASN A 18 20.21 -13.48 -16.46
N ALA A 19 19.61 -14.35 -15.66
CA ALA A 19 18.54 -13.95 -14.76
C ALA A 19 19.13 -12.92 -13.79
N GLN A 20 18.71 -11.66 -13.90
CA GLN A 20 18.97 -10.67 -12.87
C GLN A 20 18.42 -11.23 -11.56
N ILE A 21 19.30 -11.42 -10.58
CA ILE A 21 18.89 -11.77 -9.22
C ILE A 21 18.11 -10.57 -8.69
N GLN A 22 16.78 -10.68 -8.74
CA GLN A 22 15.88 -9.73 -8.09
C GLN A 22 16.30 -9.67 -6.60
N SER A 23 16.58 -8.47 -6.08
CA SER A 23 16.91 -8.29 -4.66
C SER A 23 15.92 -9.06 -3.79
N GLU A 24 16.40 -10.01 -2.99
CA GLU A 24 15.59 -10.83 -2.07
C GLU A 24 15.13 -10.06 -0.82
N SER A 25 15.51 -8.78 -0.70
CA SER A 25 15.23 -8.00 0.50
C SER A 25 13.85 -7.35 0.48
N ASP A 26 13.21 -7.35 1.66
CA ASP A 26 11.98 -6.61 1.92
C ASP A 26 12.17 -5.12 1.62
N TYR A 27 11.13 -4.48 1.08
CA TYR A 27 11.21 -3.07 0.72
C TYR A 27 9.89 -2.33 0.94
N VAL A 28 10.00 -1.02 1.08
CA VAL A 28 8.86 -0.08 1.03
C VAL A 28 9.00 0.75 -0.24
N GLN A 29 7.91 0.92 -0.95
CA GLN A 29 7.83 1.71 -2.17
C GLN A 29 6.82 2.84 -1.97
N ILE A 30 7.17 4.04 -2.43
CA ILE A 30 6.25 5.16 -2.51
C ILE A 30 5.37 4.93 -3.73
N LEU A 31 4.05 4.89 -3.51
CA LEU A 31 3.04 4.62 -4.54
C LEU A 31 2.24 5.85 -4.93
N GLY A 32 2.33 6.91 -4.12
CA GLY A 32 1.72 8.20 -4.39
C GLY A 32 2.26 9.25 -3.42
N ILE A 33 2.14 10.51 -3.80
CA ILE A 33 2.73 11.66 -3.09
C ILE A 33 1.84 12.90 -3.05
N VAL A 34 0.65 12.84 -3.65
CA VAL A 34 -0.24 14.03 -3.75
C VAL A 34 -1.38 13.96 -2.75
N GLN A 35 -2.07 15.09 -2.60
CA GLN A 35 -3.19 15.24 -1.66
C GLN A 35 -4.42 14.43 -2.08
N ASP A 36 -5.33 14.20 -1.14
CA ASP A 36 -6.56 13.40 -1.22
C ASP A 36 -7.35 13.45 -2.54
N ALA A 37 -7.49 14.64 -3.13
CA ALA A 37 -8.29 14.84 -4.34
C ALA A 37 -7.46 14.70 -5.64
N GLY A 38 -6.22 14.22 -5.54
CA GLY A 38 -5.35 13.95 -6.68
C GLY A 38 -4.64 15.19 -7.23
N TYR A 39 -3.92 14.96 -8.33
CA TYR A 39 -3.22 15.99 -9.10
C TYR A 39 -3.29 15.62 -10.60
N PRO A 40 -3.87 16.46 -11.47
CA PRO A 40 -4.45 17.78 -11.18
C PRO A 40 -5.65 17.69 -10.23
N HIS A 41 -5.79 18.69 -9.35
CA HIS A 41 -6.87 18.72 -8.37
C HIS A 41 -8.20 19.05 -9.07
N ILE A 42 -9.31 18.45 -8.63
CA ILE A 42 -10.63 18.68 -9.23
C ILE A 42 -10.98 20.18 -9.31
N GLY A 43 -11.25 20.67 -10.52
CA GLY A 43 -11.58 22.08 -10.78
C GLY A 43 -10.40 23.06 -10.72
N CYS A 44 -9.15 22.59 -10.72
CA CYS A 44 -7.98 23.45 -10.76
C CYS A 44 -7.71 23.99 -12.16
N GLU A 45 -7.76 25.32 -12.32
CA GLU A 45 -7.46 26.05 -13.57
C GLU A 45 -6.11 26.80 -13.51
N LYS A 46 -5.25 26.48 -12.53
CA LYS A 46 -3.93 27.12 -12.40
C LYS A 46 -2.89 26.40 -13.27
N ASP A 47 -1.89 27.14 -13.74
CA ASP A 47 -0.80 26.63 -14.58
C ASP A 47 -0.14 25.35 -14.04
N CYS A 48 0.02 25.23 -12.70
CA CYS A 48 0.60 24.00 -12.12
C CYS A 48 -0.19 22.73 -12.50
N CYS A 49 -1.52 22.82 -12.56
CA CYS A 49 -2.39 21.70 -12.92
C CYS A 49 -2.41 21.42 -14.43
N GLU A 50 -2.09 22.41 -15.28
CA GLU A 50 -1.98 22.21 -16.73
C GLU A 50 -0.71 21.45 -17.13
N LEU A 51 0.33 21.50 -16.29
CA LEU A 51 1.62 20.85 -16.53
C LEU A 51 1.61 19.33 -16.26
N VAL A 52 0.50 18.77 -15.77
CA VAL A 52 0.38 17.36 -15.39
C VAL A 52 -0.82 16.69 -16.03
N LYS A 53 -0.68 15.41 -16.40
CA LYS A 53 -1.80 14.65 -16.94
C LYS A 53 -2.50 13.87 -15.83
N PRO A 54 -3.84 13.72 -15.89
CA PRO A 54 -4.56 12.84 -14.99
C PRO A 54 -3.95 11.42 -14.99
N GLY A 55 -3.59 10.93 -13.80
CA GLY A 55 -2.97 9.62 -13.61
C GLY A 55 -1.43 9.61 -13.58
N ASP A 56 -0.76 10.74 -13.82
CA ASP A 56 0.70 10.84 -13.66
C ASP A 56 1.13 10.72 -12.19
N TYR A 57 0.25 11.16 -11.28
CA TYR A 57 0.48 11.15 -9.84
C TYR A 57 -0.71 10.54 -9.11
N PHE A 58 -0.43 9.86 -8.01
CA PHE A 58 -1.43 9.23 -7.16
C PHE A 58 -1.40 9.78 -5.75
N VAL A 59 -2.54 9.71 -5.07
CA VAL A 59 -2.72 10.12 -3.66
C VAL A 59 -1.72 9.41 -2.76
N SER A 60 -1.21 10.13 -1.75
CA SER A 60 -0.19 9.69 -0.79
C SER A 60 -0.42 8.27 -0.28
N CYS A 61 0.51 7.37 -0.60
CA CYS A 61 0.40 5.95 -0.28
C CYS A 61 1.80 5.32 -0.31
N ILE A 62 2.04 4.36 0.58
CA ILE A 62 3.21 3.49 0.50
C ILE A 62 2.79 2.02 0.50
N GLY A 63 3.55 1.21 -0.24
CA GLY A 63 3.42 -0.24 -0.21
C GLY A 63 4.61 -0.88 0.48
N LEU A 64 4.36 -1.93 1.26
CA LEU A 64 5.37 -2.76 1.89
C LEU A 64 5.34 -4.16 1.26
N VAL A 65 6.49 -4.63 0.79
CA VAL A 65 6.67 -5.97 0.22
C VAL A 65 7.57 -6.78 1.14
N ASP A 66 7.00 -7.83 1.73
CA ASP A 66 7.69 -8.85 2.51
C ASP A 66 7.99 -10.03 1.57
N LYS A 67 9.20 -10.03 1.01
CA LYS A 67 9.60 -11.00 0.00
C LYS A 67 9.76 -12.39 0.60
N ALA A 68 10.29 -12.47 1.81
CA ALA A 68 10.51 -13.72 2.50
C ALA A 68 9.21 -14.52 2.72
N ASN A 69 8.05 -13.84 2.75
CA ASN A 69 6.75 -14.46 2.95
C ASN A 69 5.80 -14.31 1.76
N ASN A 70 6.25 -13.74 0.63
CA ASN A 70 5.42 -13.40 -0.53
C ASN A 70 4.18 -12.56 -0.16
N LYS A 71 4.35 -11.58 0.75
CA LYS A 71 3.24 -10.76 1.24
C LYS A 71 3.36 -9.29 0.87
N ARG A 72 2.22 -8.64 0.71
CA ARG A 72 2.12 -7.22 0.34
C ARG A 72 1.14 -6.50 1.23
N TYR A 73 1.50 -5.28 1.62
CA TYR A 73 0.66 -4.43 2.46
C TYR A 73 0.61 -3.03 1.89
N LEU A 74 -0.54 -2.37 2.05
CA LEU A 74 -0.71 -0.96 1.75
C LEU A 74 -0.86 -0.17 3.04
N PHE A 75 -0.35 1.06 3.02
CA PHE A 75 -0.66 2.08 4.00
C PHE A 75 -1.53 3.11 3.29
N ASP A 76 -2.80 3.10 3.69
CA ASP A 76 -3.96 3.72 3.05
C ASP A 76 -4.50 2.98 1.81
N ALA A 77 -5.83 2.92 1.73
CA ALA A 77 -6.57 2.47 0.56
C ALA A 77 -7.10 3.70 -0.17
N THR A 78 -6.26 4.29 -1.01
CA THR A 78 -6.57 5.54 -1.72
C THR A 78 -7.57 5.32 -2.87
N PRO A 79 -8.20 6.38 -3.41
CA PRO A 79 -8.96 6.29 -4.66
C PRO A 79 -8.15 5.66 -5.82
N ASP A 80 -6.83 5.78 -5.78
CA ASP A 80 -5.92 5.28 -6.82
C ASP A 80 -5.44 3.85 -6.57
N MET A 81 -5.93 3.18 -5.52
CA MET A 81 -5.43 1.87 -5.08
C MET A 81 -5.36 0.83 -6.21
N HIS A 82 -6.32 0.85 -7.13
CA HIS A 82 -6.36 -0.06 -8.29
C HIS A 82 -5.13 0.07 -9.20
N ASN A 83 -4.59 1.27 -9.38
CA ASN A 83 -3.36 1.52 -10.12
C ASN A 83 -2.12 1.32 -9.24
N GLN A 84 -2.16 1.82 -8.00
CA GLN A 84 -1.04 1.71 -7.05
C GLN A 84 -0.63 0.25 -6.78
N LEU A 85 -1.59 -0.68 -6.70
CA LEU A 85 -1.30 -2.10 -6.52
C LEU A 85 -0.51 -2.71 -7.69
N ASN A 86 -0.65 -2.17 -8.90
CA ASN A 86 0.09 -2.65 -10.07
C ASN A 86 1.56 -2.24 -10.07
N LEU A 87 1.93 -1.23 -9.26
CA LEU A 87 3.31 -0.78 -9.11
C LEU A 87 4.13 -1.65 -8.16
N LEU A 88 3.48 -2.52 -7.38
CA LEU A 88 4.15 -3.45 -6.47
C LEU A 88 4.49 -4.77 -7.18
N GLU A 89 5.58 -5.40 -6.73
CA GLU A 89 5.96 -6.75 -7.14
C GLU A 89 4.78 -7.71 -6.95
N LYS A 90 4.54 -8.59 -7.91
CA LYS A 90 3.45 -9.57 -7.87
C LYS A 90 4.04 -10.94 -7.56
N PHE A 91 3.38 -11.67 -6.67
CA PHE A 91 3.77 -13.05 -6.35
C PHE A 91 2.78 -13.99 -7.06
N PRO A 92 3.23 -14.87 -7.98
CA PRO A 92 2.35 -15.72 -8.79
C PRO A 92 1.38 -16.59 -7.96
N ASN A 93 1.81 -17.01 -6.77
CA ASN A 93 1.00 -17.82 -5.84
C ASN A 93 0.63 -17.05 -4.56
N GLY A 94 0.79 -15.73 -4.54
CA GLY A 94 0.48 -14.87 -3.40
C GLY A 94 -0.87 -14.16 -3.55
N ASN A 95 -1.34 -13.56 -2.46
CA ASN A 95 -2.55 -12.74 -2.49
C ASN A 95 -2.31 -11.45 -3.30
N LEU A 96 -3.39 -10.85 -3.81
CA LEU A 96 -3.32 -9.50 -4.39
C LEU A 96 -2.82 -8.49 -3.34
N ILE A 97 -3.32 -8.61 -2.11
CA ILE A 97 -2.93 -7.81 -0.96
C ILE A 97 -3.20 -8.62 0.32
N ASP A 98 -2.27 -8.59 1.27
CA ASP A 98 -2.36 -9.35 2.53
C ASP A 98 -2.88 -8.50 3.70
N GLY A 99 -2.81 -7.17 3.56
CA GLY A 99 -3.48 -6.27 4.46
C GLY A 99 -3.31 -4.80 4.12
N ILE A 100 -4.17 -3.98 4.70
CA ILE A 100 -4.22 -2.53 4.50
C ILE A 100 -4.22 -1.87 5.87
N PHE A 101 -3.31 -0.93 6.11
CA PHE A 101 -3.27 -0.12 7.32
C PHE A 101 -3.85 1.26 7.01
N LEU A 102 -4.94 1.65 7.68
CA LEU A 102 -5.61 2.93 7.44
C LEU A 102 -5.19 3.98 8.45
N THR A 103 -4.77 5.15 7.96
CA THR A 103 -4.32 6.27 8.79
C THR A 103 -5.50 7.04 9.39
N HIS A 104 -6.49 7.41 8.59
CA HIS A 104 -7.65 8.20 9.05
C HIS A 104 -8.82 8.20 8.06
N ALA A 105 -9.88 8.90 8.42
CA ALA A 105 -11.16 8.96 7.71
C ALA A 105 -11.30 10.15 6.74
N HIS A 106 -10.21 10.60 6.10
CA HIS A 106 -10.31 11.48 4.93
C HIS A 106 -10.33 10.67 3.63
N ILE A 107 -10.98 11.22 2.61
CA ILE A 107 -11.34 10.47 1.41
C ILE A 107 -10.13 9.92 0.65
N GLY A 108 -8.97 10.58 0.75
CA GLY A 108 -7.72 10.12 0.16
C GLY A 108 -7.19 8.80 0.73
N HIS A 109 -7.67 8.37 1.90
CA HIS A 109 -6.97 7.35 2.70
C HIS A 109 -7.72 6.03 2.85
N TYR A 110 -9.03 5.98 2.61
CA TYR A 110 -9.82 4.77 2.81
C TYR A 110 -10.84 4.46 1.70
N THR A 111 -11.13 5.40 0.80
CA THR A 111 -12.20 5.21 -0.19
C THR A 111 -11.89 4.13 -1.21
N GLY A 112 -10.62 3.80 -1.42
CA GLY A 112 -10.17 2.65 -2.21
C GLY A 112 -10.70 1.31 -1.72
N LEU A 113 -11.18 1.22 -0.47
CA LEU A 113 -11.89 0.04 0.02
C LEU A 113 -13.09 -0.33 -0.86
N MET A 114 -13.65 0.61 -1.62
CA MET A 114 -14.74 0.35 -2.58
C MET A 114 -14.37 -0.72 -3.60
N TYR A 115 -13.11 -0.81 -4.01
CA TYR A 115 -12.63 -1.83 -4.95
C TYR A 115 -12.63 -3.24 -4.38
N LEU A 116 -12.79 -3.41 -3.06
CA LEU A 116 -12.81 -4.72 -2.42
C LEU A 116 -14.21 -5.35 -2.39
N GLY A 117 -15.26 -4.60 -2.78
CA GLY A 117 -16.63 -5.08 -2.90
C GLY A 117 -16.87 -6.00 -4.09
N ARG A 118 -18.09 -6.52 -4.23
CA ARG A 118 -18.48 -7.48 -5.30
C ARG A 118 -18.39 -6.87 -6.70
N GLU A 119 -18.55 -5.57 -6.80
CA GLU A 119 -18.45 -4.79 -8.03
C GLU A 119 -17.00 -4.62 -8.51
N GLY A 120 -16.02 -4.89 -7.62
CA GLY A 120 -14.60 -4.87 -7.93
C GLY A 120 -13.98 -6.25 -7.76
N LEU A 121 -13.01 -6.35 -6.85
CA LEU A 121 -12.23 -7.56 -6.59
C LEU A 121 -13.07 -8.70 -5.99
N GLY A 122 -14.14 -8.38 -5.25
CA GLY A 122 -14.85 -9.35 -4.43
C GLY A 122 -13.92 -9.99 -3.41
N GLY A 123 -13.26 -9.16 -2.58
CA GLY A 123 -12.23 -9.61 -1.65
C GLY A 123 -12.67 -10.77 -0.76
N ASN A 124 -11.71 -11.50 -0.17
CA ASN A 124 -12.00 -12.58 0.76
C ASN A 124 -11.20 -12.36 2.06
N LYS A 125 -11.87 -11.76 3.05
CA LYS A 125 -11.32 -11.46 4.39
C LYS A 125 -9.98 -10.72 4.33
N ILE A 126 -9.84 -9.77 3.42
CA ILE A 126 -8.63 -8.92 3.35
C ILE A 126 -8.52 -8.16 4.67
N LYS A 127 -7.37 -8.25 5.34
CA LYS A 127 -7.17 -7.63 6.64
C LYS A 127 -7.09 -6.11 6.49
N VAL A 128 -7.90 -5.40 7.26
CA VAL A 128 -7.88 -3.94 7.32
C VAL A 128 -7.60 -3.50 8.75
N TYR A 129 -6.42 -2.95 8.99
CA TYR A 129 -5.94 -2.52 10.29
C TYR A 129 -6.29 -1.05 10.52
N ALA A 130 -7.00 -0.77 11.60
CA ALA A 130 -7.45 0.58 11.93
C ALA A 130 -7.53 0.80 13.44
N LEU A 131 -7.33 2.03 13.89
CA LEU A 131 -7.60 2.43 15.28
C LEU A 131 -9.11 2.36 15.59
N LYS A 132 -9.45 2.48 16.88
CA LYS A 132 -10.80 2.20 17.40
C LYS A 132 -11.89 3.05 16.74
N ARG A 133 -11.72 4.37 16.58
CA ARG A 133 -12.77 5.20 15.95
C ARG A 133 -12.88 4.91 14.46
N MET A 134 -11.75 4.77 13.74
CA MET A 134 -11.80 4.41 12.31
C MET A 134 -12.47 3.05 12.08
N ALA A 135 -12.13 2.04 12.89
CA ALA A 135 -12.79 0.74 12.84
C ALA A 135 -14.30 0.82 13.14
N ALA A 136 -14.71 1.67 14.10
CA ALA A 136 -16.12 1.90 14.40
C ALA A 136 -16.84 2.62 13.24
N PHE A 137 -16.19 3.61 12.63
CA PHE A 137 -16.69 4.32 11.45
C PHE A 137 -16.99 3.36 10.30
N LEU A 138 -16.05 2.47 9.95
CA LEU A 138 -16.26 1.48 8.88
C LEU A 138 -17.35 0.46 9.20
N ARG A 139 -17.49 0.05 10.48
CA ARG A 139 -18.55 -0.88 10.90
C ARG A 139 -19.94 -0.25 10.88
N LYS A 140 -20.06 1.06 11.13
CA LYS A 140 -21.34 1.77 11.24
C LYS A 140 -21.83 2.29 9.90
N ASN A 141 -20.94 2.76 9.04
CA ASN A 141 -21.31 3.51 7.84
C ASN A 141 -21.25 2.66 6.57
N GLY A 142 -22.27 2.83 5.71
CA GLY A 142 -22.24 2.33 4.34
C GLY A 142 -21.33 3.20 3.47
N PRO A 143 -20.77 2.65 2.37
CA PRO A 143 -20.91 1.25 1.93
C PRO A 143 -19.97 0.27 2.67
N TRP A 144 -19.07 0.76 3.51
CA TRP A 144 -17.99 -0.04 4.11
C TRP A 144 -18.47 -1.16 5.02
N ASN A 145 -19.55 -0.94 5.77
CA ASN A 145 -20.14 -1.96 6.62
C ASN A 145 -20.62 -3.19 5.84
N GLN A 146 -20.95 -3.03 4.55
CA GLN A 146 -21.33 -4.12 3.67
C GLN A 146 -20.14 -5.01 3.35
N LEU A 147 -18.96 -4.44 3.10
CA LEU A 147 -17.71 -5.19 2.88
C LEU A 147 -17.42 -6.12 4.06
N ILE A 148 -17.72 -5.68 5.28
CA ILE A 148 -17.55 -6.47 6.51
C ILE A 148 -18.61 -7.58 6.58
N LYS A 149 -19.89 -7.24 6.38
CA LYS A 149 -21.01 -8.21 6.41
C LYS A 149 -20.82 -9.34 5.38
N LEU A 150 -20.32 -9.00 4.20
CA LEU A 150 -20.04 -9.92 3.11
C LEU A 150 -18.69 -10.62 3.23
N LYS A 151 -17.92 -10.34 4.30
CA LYS A 151 -16.59 -10.89 4.57
C LYS A 151 -15.58 -10.59 3.45
N ASN A 152 -15.77 -9.48 2.72
CA ASN A 152 -14.78 -9.01 1.77
C ASN A 152 -13.51 -8.49 2.47
N ILE A 153 -13.73 -7.78 3.59
CA ILE A 153 -12.67 -7.32 4.48
C ILE A 153 -12.87 -7.85 5.89
N ASP A 154 -11.78 -7.96 6.64
CA ASP A 154 -11.78 -8.30 8.06
C ASP A 154 -11.06 -7.20 8.86
N ILE A 155 -11.82 -6.46 9.67
CA ILE A 155 -11.30 -5.30 10.41
C ILE A 155 -10.51 -5.75 11.64
N GLN A 156 -9.20 -5.53 11.59
CA GLN A 156 -8.27 -5.70 12.70
C GLN A 156 -8.18 -4.40 13.49
N THR A 157 -8.86 -4.31 14.63
CA THR A 157 -8.76 -3.13 15.50
C THR A 157 -7.42 -3.14 16.23
N ILE A 158 -6.56 -2.17 15.90
CA ILE A 158 -5.24 -1.98 16.51
C ILE A 158 -5.27 -0.84 17.54
N SER A 159 -4.23 -0.73 18.35
CA SER A 159 -4.11 0.28 19.41
C SER A 159 -2.84 1.09 19.27
N ASN A 160 -2.94 2.40 19.54
CA ASN A 160 -1.80 3.33 19.49
C ASN A 160 -0.60 2.79 20.27
N LYS A 161 0.60 2.83 19.67
CA LYS A 161 1.89 2.36 20.20
C LYS A 161 2.02 0.85 20.43
N ASN A 162 0.98 0.06 20.16
CA ASN A 162 1.06 -1.40 20.22
C ASN A 162 1.42 -1.96 18.85
N PHE A 163 2.51 -2.74 18.78
CA PHE A 163 2.98 -3.28 17.51
C PHE A 163 2.05 -4.37 16.98
N THR A 164 1.88 -4.41 15.67
CA THR A 164 1.38 -5.56 14.91
C THR A 164 2.58 -6.25 14.26
N LYS A 165 2.78 -7.53 14.58
CA LYS A 165 3.84 -8.34 13.96
C LYS A 165 3.32 -8.93 12.64
N LEU A 166 3.89 -8.52 11.52
CA LEU A 166 3.52 -9.02 10.19
C LEU A 166 4.28 -10.30 9.82
N SER A 167 5.55 -10.37 10.20
CA SER A 167 6.42 -11.54 10.02
C SER A 167 7.55 -11.56 11.06
N LYS A 168 8.54 -12.44 10.89
CA LYS A 168 9.68 -12.53 11.82
C LYS A 168 10.44 -11.21 11.94
N ASN A 169 10.57 -10.47 10.84
CA ASN A 169 11.43 -9.29 10.73
C ASN A 169 10.67 -7.97 10.59
N ILE A 170 9.34 -8.00 10.53
CA ILE A 170 8.52 -6.82 10.22
C ILE A 170 7.51 -6.56 11.33
N LEU A 171 7.61 -5.39 11.95
CA LEU A 171 6.68 -4.84 12.93
C LEU A 171 6.10 -3.52 12.45
N VAL A 172 4.81 -3.31 12.65
CA VAL A 172 4.12 -2.05 12.36
C VAL A 172 3.57 -1.47 13.64
N ILE A 173 3.93 -0.23 13.95
CA ILE A 173 3.51 0.47 15.17
C ILE A 173 2.69 1.71 14.78
N PRO A 174 1.39 1.77 15.09
CA PRO A 174 0.59 2.98 14.96
C PRO A 174 1.06 4.04 15.96
N ILE A 175 1.17 5.28 15.52
CA ILE A 175 1.52 6.43 16.36
C ILE A 175 0.55 7.55 16.05
N LYS A 176 -0.33 7.89 16.99
CA LYS A 176 -1.25 9.03 16.84
C LYS A 176 -0.48 10.31 16.57
N VAL A 177 -0.95 11.09 15.60
CA VAL A 177 -0.41 12.38 15.18
C VAL A 177 -1.44 13.49 15.39
N PRO A 178 -1.03 14.75 15.63
CA PRO A 178 -1.96 15.88 15.67
C PRO A 178 -2.49 16.14 14.28
N HIS A 179 -3.80 15.92 14.11
CA HIS A 179 -4.54 16.28 12.92
C HIS A 179 -6.02 16.44 13.28
N ARG A 180 -6.83 16.96 12.35
CA ARG A 180 -8.26 17.19 12.54
C ARG A 180 -9.01 15.86 12.71
N ASP A 181 -9.28 15.53 13.95
CA ASP A 181 -9.91 14.27 14.38
C ASP A 181 -11.44 14.28 14.17
N GLU A 182 -11.92 14.45 12.92
CA GLU A 182 -13.37 14.56 12.61
C GLU A 182 -14.11 13.22 12.80
N TYR A 183 -13.95 12.28 11.85
CA TYR A 183 -14.63 10.98 11.86
C TYR A 183 -13.82 9.85 12.49
N SER A 184 -12.50 10.02 12.61
CA SER A 184 -11.59 9.05 13.24
C SER A 184 -10.44 9.72 13.97
N GLU A 185 -9.62 8.92 14.66
CA GLU A 185 -8.27 9.36 14.99
C GLU A 185 -7.42 9.48 13.71
N THR A 186 -6.38 10.30 13.76
CA THR A 186 -5.28 10.27 12.77
C THR A 186 -4.04 9.59 13.31
N VAL A 187 -3.49 8.67 12.51
CA VAL A 187 -2.34 7.84 12.88
C VAL A 187 -1.29 7.79 11.78
N GLY A 188 -0.03 7.95 12.16
CA GLY A 188 1.12 7.58 11.35
C GLY A 188 1.62 6.17 11.70
N TYR A 189 2.41 5.56 10.84
CA TYR A 189 2.94 4.21 11.05
C TYR A 189 4.46 4.19 11.08
N LYS A 190 5.00 3.67 12.18
CA LYS A 190 6.40 3.28 12.26
C LYS A 190 6.56 1.81 11.84
N ILE A 191 7.26 1.59 10.75
CA ILE A 191 7.53 0.26 10.18
C ILE A 191 8.97 -0.10 10.54
N ILE A 192 9.16 -1.21 11.25
CA ILE A 192 10.47 -1.71 11.66
C ILE A 192 10.74 -2.97 10.86
N GLY A 193 11.74 -2.90 9.98
CA GLY A 193 12.30 -4.05 9.27
C GLY A 193 13.57 -4.57 9.94
N LYS A 194 14.24 -5.53 9.30
CA LYS A 194 15.47 -6.16 9.82
C LYS A 194 16.59 -5.16 10.13
N THR A 195 16.77 -4.16 9.27
CA THR A 195 17.89 -3.19 9.36
C THR A 195 17.45 -1.73 9.29
N LYS A 196 16.22 -1.45 8.83
CA LYS A 196 15.70 -0.10 8.61
C LYS A 196 14.43 0.14 9.42
N LYS A 197 14.21 1.40 9.77
CA LYS A 197 12.98 1.88 10.38
C LYS A 197 12.44 3.01 9.49
N ILE A 198 11.15 2.96 9.18
CA ILE A 198 10.46 3.96 8.37
C ILE A 198 9.34 4.56 9.22
N LEU A 199 9.09 5.85 9.06
CA LEU A 199 7.95 6.54 9.66
C LEU A 199 7.14 7.15 8.52
N PHE A 200 5.88 6.71 8.40
CA PHE A 200 4.93 7.21 7.41
C PHE A 200 3.85 8.02 8.12
N ILE A 201 3.74 9.29 7.76
CA ILE A 201 2.75 10.23 8.28
C ILE A 201 2.27 11.03 7.06
N PRO A 202 1.18 10.60 6.40
CA PRO A 202 0.70 11.33 5.23
C PRO A 202 0.10 12.69 5.64
N ASP A 203 -0.51 12.76 6.82
CA ASP A 203 -1.25 13.93 7.30
C ASP A 203 -0.82 14.31 8.72
N ILE A 204 -0.50 15.59 8.89
CA ILE A 204 -0.18 16.21 10.18
C ILE A 204 -0.48 17.71 10.08
N ASP A 205 -1.13 18.28 11.11
CA ASP A 205 -1.43 19.72 11.12
C ASP A 205 -0.16 20.54 11.38
N LYS A 206 0.50 20.31 12.51
CA LYS A 206 1.76 20.97 12.86
C LYS A 206 2.67 20.07 13.67
N TRP A 207 3.96 20.03 13.29
CA TRP A 207 4.98 19.28 14.01
C TRP A 207 5.15 19.69 15.47
N ASN A 208 5.03 20.99 15.77
CA ASN A 208 5.23 21.54 17.11
C ASN A 208 4.10 21.17 18.09
N GLU A 209 2.94 20.77 17.58
CA GLU A 209 1.82 20.30 18.40
C GLU A 209 1.96 18.81 18.76
N TRP A 210 2.95 18.12 18.17
CA TRP A 210 3.21 16.72 18.48
C TRP A 210 4.13 16.60 19.69
N GLU A 211 3.53 16.45 20.88
CA GLU A 211 4.24 16.42 22.17
C GLU A 211 5.22 15.25 22.41
N LYS A 212 5.71 14.56 21.37
CA LYS A 212 6.83 13.62 21.48
C LYS A 212 7.75 13.74 20.28
N ILE A 213 8.92 14.35 20.51
CA ILE A 213 10.12 14.22 19.68
C ILE A 213 10.36 12.73 19.43
N LEU A 214 9.95 12.24 18.25
CA LEU A 214 10.11 10.84 17.83
C LEU A 214 11.52 10.50 17.36
N LEU A 215 12.46 11.39 17.66
CA LEU A 215 13.88 11.29 17.37
C LEU A 215 14.68 11.36 18.67
N LYS A 216 14.39 10.50 19.66
CA LYS A 216 15.51 10.02 20.48
C LYS A 216 16.25 9.02 19.60
N ARG A 217 17.38 9.50 19.06
CA ARG A 217 18.36 8.71 18.29
C ARG A 217 18.69 7.41 19.01
#